data_AF-A0A4U0VFP8-F1
#
_entry.id   AF-A0A4U0VFP8-F1
#
_cell.length_a   1.000
_cell.length_b   1.000
_cell.length_c   1.000
_cell.angle_alpha   90.00
_cell.angle_beta   90.00
_cell.angle_gamma   90.00
#
_symmetry.space_group_name_H-M   'P 1'
#
loop_
_entity.id
_entity.type
_entity.pdbx_description
1 polymer ?
#
loop_
_entity_poly.entity_id
_entity_poly.type
_entity_poly.pdbx_seq_one_letter_code
_entity_poly.pdbx_strand_id
1 'polypeptide(L)'
;MSSQQPRSSIGTVPYQPPDAPSDDFQVMAGFTNAVPLPDGSYEKPTANGANGHTRQPSRTPTGLGAEPLNIVILGASFAGLACAHHFLDHTITHLHKTPTAPRYRLVIVSPSTHMYWNIGAPRALVASDLIKHDDAFIPIEPAFHRHRGHQSTLIQGSCTALSTETRTVTLELIGHQAQKRCSQLTKRASQAPDTSTPVTPDAKTQTLPYHALILATGSAAHSDLLSIHGSHYNTVGALNAFHARISAAQRLVVCGGGPSGIETAGQLATYLNYTGRWPWRQRVKRPKQIVLFTGSARCLPGLKGEAGRKAEAQLRGLGVDVRHHVRVVEVREGFDLTGQTDVVLSDGTSVVADLYLGCTGVEPNSQFVPARLRDAKGYVRSHSGTMRVDLAGERVFAVGDVAAYSRNCVGDVYGAVPVVMQNLLKDLLGYEVRLASPSGGGREAMEGLEDRVYVQRRVDSVLCPITRFGGVGLWKDRVMPKPFVYLLKGHDYRVCKKNLVAVNGMSPYGRT
;
A
#
# COMPACT_ATOMS: atom_id res chain seq x y z
N MET A 1 27.07 -70.66 18.26
CA MET A 1 25.94 -70.75 17.31
C MET A 1 25.68 -69.34 16.79
N SER A 2 26.06 -69.10 15.55
CA SER A 2 25.96 -67.81 14.85
C SER A 2 24.72 -67.87 13.96
N SER A 3 23.83 -66.90 14.08
CA SER A 3 22.83 -66.61 13.04
C SER A 3 22.79 -65.10 12.80
N GLN A 4 23.06 -64.76 11.54
CA GLN A 4 22.97 -63.41 10.98
C GLN A 4 21.50 -62.98 10.91
N GLN A 5 21.24 -61.69 11.16
CA GLN A 5 20.07 -60.99 10.65
C GLN A 5 20.47 -59.65 10.02
N PRO A 6 19.72 -59.15 9.01
CA PRO A 6 20.20 -58.19 8.03
C PRO A 6 19.86 -56.73 8.38
N ARG A 7 20.68 -55.82 7.85
CA ARG A 7 20.46 -54.36 7.87
C ARG A 7 19.23 -53.99 7.04
N SER A 8 18.33 -53.18 7.60
CA SER A 8 17.29 -52.49 6.84
C SER A 8 17.85 -51.22 6.19
N SER A 9 17.77 -51.16 4.87
CA SER A 9 18.03 -49.98 4.06
C SER A 9 16.85 -49.01 4.14
N ILE A 10 17.12 -47.76 4.51
CA ILE A 10 16.17 -46.65 4.43
C ILE A 10 16.12 -46.24 2.95
N GLY A 11 15.00 -46.51 2.29
CA GLY A 11 14.73 -46.03 0.94
C GLY A 11 14.40 -44.54 0.96
N THR A 12 15.17 -43.74 0.23
CA THR A 12 14.84 -42.35 -0.10
C THR A 12 13.74 -42.31 -1.16
N VAL A 13 12.58 -41.75 -0.82
CA VAL A 13 11.52 -41.44 -1.80
C VAL A 13 11.83 -40.06 -2.42
N PRO A 14 11.87 -39.92 -3.76
CA PRO A 14 12.10 -38.63 -4.40
C PRO A 14 10.86 -37.72 -4.26
N TYR A 15 11.11 -36.44 -4.00
CA TYR A 15 10.09 -35.39 -3.93
C TYR A 15 9.44 -35.18 -5.30
N GLN A 16 8.12 -35.35 -5.37
CA GLN A 16 7.29 -34.90 -6.50
C GLN A 16 6.64 -33.56 -6.14
N PRO A 17 6.81 -32.49 -6.95
CA PRO A 17 6.04 -31.26 -6.78
C PRO A 17 4.55 -31.52 -7.09
N PRO A 18 3.62 -30.78 -6.46
CA PRO A 18 2.19 -30.95 -6.72
C PRO A 18 1.83 -30.55 -8.15
N ASP A 19 0.92 -31.29 -8.76
CA ASP A 19 0.40 -31.00 -10.09
C ASP A 19 -0.28 -29.62 -10.14
N ALA A 20 -0.17 -28.96 -11.29
CA ALA A 20 -0.93 -27.74 -11.56
C ALA A 20 -2.45 -28.03 -11.47
N PRO A 21 -3.26 -27.12 -10.91
CA PRO A 21 -4.69 -27.34 -10.80
C PRO A 21 -5.31 -27.51 -12.21
N SER A 22 -6.24 -28.46 -12.33
CA SER A 22 -6.94 -28.75 -13.57
C SER A 22 -7.73 -27.53 -14.08
N ASP A 23 -7.92 -27.45 -15.39
CA ASP A 23 -8.61 -26.35 -16.08
C ASP A 23 -10.03 -26.08 -15.53
N ASP A 24 -10.67 -27.08 -14.93
CA ASP A 24 -11.97 -26.94 -14.26
C ASP A 24 -11.95 -25.93 -13.09
N PHE A 25 -10.80 -25.75 -12.43
CA PHE A 25 -10.65 -24.78 -11.33
C PHE A 25 -10.56 -23.33 -11.84
N GLN A 26 -10.14 -23.12 -13.10
CA GLN A 26 -10.05 -21.79 -13.71
C GLN A 26 -11.41 -21.30 -14.25
N VAL A 27 -12.30 -22.22 -14.62
CA VAL A 27 -13.65 -21.91 -15.13
C VAL A 27 -14.59 -21.47 -13.99
N MET A 28 -14.47 -22.06 -12.81
CA MET A 28 -15.26 -21.65 -11.63
C MET A 28 -14.91 -20.24 -11.10
N ALA A 29 -13.75 -19.70 -11.48
CA ALA A 29 -13.28 -18.38 -11.05
C ALA A 29 -13.61 -17.23 -12.03
N GLY A 30 -14.31 -17.50 -13.15
CA GLY A 30 -14.86 -16.47 -14.04
C GLY A 30 -13.83 -15.65 -14.84
N PHE A 31 -12.69 -16.25 -15.22
CA PHE A 31 -11.59 -15.54 -15.88
C PHE A 31 -11.51 -15.65 -17.42
N THR A 32 -12.52 -16.15 -18.13
CA THR A 32 -12.50 -16.20 -19.61
C THR A 32 -13.85 -15.86 -20.26
N ASN A 33 -13.82 -15.07 -21.34
CA ASN A 33 -14.97 -14.76 -22.21
C ASN A 33 -15.27 -15.90 -23.21
N ALA A 34 -15.38 -17.15 -22.75
CA ALA A 34 -15.80 -18.26 -23.60
C ALA A 34 -17.32 -18.46 -23.45
N VAL A 35 -18.05 -18.48 -24.56
CA VAL A 35 -19.49 -18.79 -24.56
C VAL A 35 -19.63 -20.32 -24.74
N PRO A 36 -20.24 -21.04 -23.78
CA PRO A 36 -20.43 -22.48 -23.89
C PRO A 36 -21.51 -22.81 -24.93
N LEU A 37 -21.27 -23.85 -25.73
CA LEU A 37 -22.25 -24.43 -26.65
C LEU A 37 -23.17 -25.42 -25.91
N PRO A 38 -24.37 -25.73 -26.44
CA PRO A 38 -25.36 -26.60 -25.77
C PRO A 38 -24.88 -28.04 -25.52
N ASP A 39 -23.80 -28.48 -26.17
CA ASP A 39 -23.20 -29.81 -26.03
C ASP A 39 -22.03 -29.86 -25.04
N GLY A 40 -21.71 -28.73 -24.39
CA GLY A 40 -20.63 -28.63 -23.40
C GLY A 40 -19.24 -28.34 -24.00
N SER A 41 -19.14 -28.07 -25.30
CA SER A 41 -17.89 -27.64 -25.95
C SER A 41 -17.76 -26.11 -26.07
N TYR A 42 -16.57 -25.61 -26.42
CA TYR A 42 -16.27 -24.18 -26.59
C TYR A 42 -15.74 -23.87 -28.00
N GLU A 43 -16.21 -22.78 -28.60
CA GLU A 43 -15.85 -22.37 -29.96
C GLU A 43 -14.48 -21.63 -30.00
N LYS A 44 -13.61 -21.96 -30.98
CA LYS A 44 -12.33 -21.24 -31.20
C LYS A 44 -12.53 -20.04 -32.11
N PRO A 45 -11.88 -18.87 -31.86
CA PRO A 45 -11.99 -17.72 -32.75
C PRO A 45 -11.29 -17.94 -34.10
N THR A 46 -11.94 -17.55 -35.19
CA THR A 46 -11.41 -17.64 -36.56
C THR A 46 -10.45 -16.49 -36.88
N ALA A 47 -9.36 -16.81 -37.60
CA ALA A 47 -8.40 -15.85 -38.12
C ALA A 47 -8.83 -15.38 -39.53
N ASN A 48 -9.10 -14.09 -39.70
CA ASN A 48 -9.39 -13.52 -41.02
C ASN A 48 -8.11 -12.96 -41.67
N GLY A 49 -7.79 -13.54 -42.84
CA GLY A 49 -7.58 -12.81 -44.09
C GLY A 49 -6.24 -12.12 -44.32
N ALA A 50 -5.33 -12.83 -44.98
CA ALA A 50 -4.24 -12.24 -45.75
C ALA A 50 -4.77 -11.73 -47.11
N ASN A 51 -4.55 -10.46 -47.44
CA ASN A 51 -4.22 -10.00 -48.80
C ASN A 51 -3.73 -8.55 -48.77
N GLY A 52 -2.63 -8.30 -49.47
CA GLY A 52 -1.86 -7.07 -49.41
C GLY A 52 -2.34 -5.97 -50.34
N HIS A 53 -2.16 -4.72 -49.88
CA HIS A 53 -1.97 -3.55 -50.73
C HIS A 53 -1.02 -2.57 -50.02
N THR A 54 0.01 -2.14 -50.74
CA THR A 54 1.03 -1.15 -50.36
C THR A 54 0.37 0.19 -50.04
N ARG A 55 0.59 0.74 -48.84
CA ARG A 55 0.12 2.10 -48.45
C ARG A 55 1.29 3.07 -48.37
N GLN A 56 1.20 4.15 -49.14
CA GLN A 56 1.98 5.38 -48.97
C GLN A 56 1.74 6.02 -47.58
N PRO A 57 2.67 6.83 -47.05
CA PRO A 57 2.53 7.41 -45.72
C PRO A 57 1.53 8.57 -45.77
N SER A 58 0.38 8.40 -45.12
CA SER A 58 -0.59 9.48 -44.96
C SER A 58 -1.06 9.60 -43.51
N ARG A 59 -0.86 10.80 -42.97
CA ARG A 59 -1.63 11.54 -41.95
C ARG A 59 -1.77 10.91 -40.56
N THR A 60 -1.42 11.73 -39.56
CA THR A 60 -1.66 11.56 -38.12
C THR A 60 -3.09 11.06 -37.87
N PRO A 61 -3.29 9.91 -37.19
CA PRO A 61 -4.62 9.33 -37.02
C PRO A 61 -5.51 10.18 -36.11
N THR A 62 -6.67 10.57 -36.62
CA THR A 62 -7.76 11.17 -35.87
C THR A 62 -8.46 10.13 -34.97
N GLY A 63 -8.41 10.35 -33.65
CA GLY A 63 -9.45 10.03 -32.65
C GLY A 63 -9.81 8.58 -32.31
N LEU A 64 -10.05 7.70 -33.29
CA LEU A 64 -10.66 6.38 -33.03
C LEU A 64 -9.70 5.18 -33.16
N GLY A 65 -8.56 5.35 -33.84
CA GLY A 65 -7.52 4.32 -34.02
C GLY A 65 -6.26 4.52 -33.17
N ALA A 66 -6.16 5.61 -32.41
CA ALA A 66 -4.99 5.91 -31.57
C ALA A 66 -5.08 5.17 -30.23
N GLU A 67 -3.94 4.63 -29.80
CA GLU A 67 -3.85 3.87 -28.55
C GLU A 67 -4.10 4.77 -27.32
N PRO A 68 -4.90 4.31 -26.33
CA PRO A 68 -5.20 5.11 -25.15
C PRO A 68 -3.94 5.55 -24.38
N LEU A 69 -3.96 6.79 -23.92
CA LEU A 69 -2.91 7.38 -23.12
C LEU A 69 -2.95 6.83 -21.69
N ASN A 70 -1.78 6.44 -21.18
CA ASN A 70 -1.65 5.81 -19.86
C ASN A 70 -1.68 6.84 -18.73
N ILE A 71 -2.66 6.72 -17.85
CA ILE A 71 -2.70 7.37 -16.54
C ILE A 71 -2.15 6.35 -15.53
N VAL A 72 -0.91 6.53 -15.10
CA VAL A 72 -0.20 5.56 -14.24
C VAL A 72 -0.28 5.98 -12.79
N ILE A 73 -0.71 5.07 -11.92
CA ILE A 73 -0.66 5.22 -10.46
C ILE A 73 0.31 4.18 -9.90
N LEU A 74 1.35 4.64 -9.21
CA LEU A 74 2.29 3.77 -8.51
C LEU A 74 1.88 3.66 -7.04
N GLY A 75 1.49 2.48 -6.61
CA GLY A 75 0.98 2.19 -5.27
C GLY A 75 -0.53 1.98 -5.25
N ALA A 76 -0.99 0.93 -4.56
CA ALA A 76 -2.40 0.55 -4.47
C ALA A 76 -2.85 0.36 -3.01
N SER A 77 -2.56 1.38 -2.19
CA SER A 77 -3.08 1.51 -0.81
C SER A 77 -4.04 2.71 -0.73
N PHE A 78 -4.24 3.30 0.45
CA PHE A 78 -5.20 4.39 0.69
C PHE A 78 -5.21 5.48 -0.40
N ALA A 79 -4.05 6.09 -0.68
CA ALA A 79 -3.96 7.20 -1.64
C ALA A 79 -4.16 6.74 -3.09
N GLY A 80 -3.47 5.66 -3.49
CA GLY A 80 -3.53 5.14 -4.85
C GLY A 80 -4.92 4.63 -5.24
N LEU A 81 -5.59 3.89 -4.35
CA LEU A 81 -6.96 3.41 -4.56
C LEU A 81 -7.96 4.58 -4.56
N ALA A 82 -7.79 5.58 -3.71
CA ALA A 82 -8.63 6.78 -3.73
C ALA A 82 -8.51 7.55 -5.05
N CYS A 83 -7.29 7.77 -5.54
CA CYS A 83 -7.06 8.39 -6.85
C CYS A 83 -7.60 7.52 -8.00
N ALA A 84 -7.39 6.20 -7.96
CA ALA A 84 -7.86 5.28 -8.98
C ALA A 84 -9.39 5.27 -9.10
N HIS A 85 -10.09 5.13 -7.98
CA HIS A 85 -11.55 5.17 -7.97
C HIS A 85 -12.08 6.54 -8.38
N HIS A 86 -11.54 7.63 -7.85
CA HIS A 86 -11.96 8.98 -8.27
C HIS A 86 -11.73 9.20 -9.77
N PHE A 87 -10.64 8.67 -10.33
CA PHE A 87 -10.38 8.78 -11.76
C PHE A 87 -11.50 8.12 -12.57
N LEU A 88 -11.85 6.89 -12.22
CA LEU A 88 -12.85 6.08 -12.93
C LEU A 88 -14.29 6.57 -12.68
N ASP A 89 -14.60 7.06 -11.48
CA ASP A 89 -15.93 7.56 -11.11
C ASP A 89 -16.24 8.94 -11.68
N HIS A 90 -15.22 9.81 -11.70
CA HIS A 90 -15.44 11.24 -11.90
C HIS A 90 -14.54 11.78 -12.99
N THR A 91 -13.22 11.65 -12.88
CA THR A 91 -12.30 12.33 -13.81
C THR A 91 -12.57 11.92 -15.26
N ILE A 92 -12.68 10.62 -15.54
CA ILE A 92 -12.84 10.11 -16.90
C ILE A 92 -14.16 10.53 -17.56
N THR A 93 -15.22 10.80 -16.80
CA THR A 93 -16.53 11.22 -17.33
C THR A 93 -16.55 12.68 -17.75
N HIS A 94 -15.59 13.47 -17.25
CA HIS A 94 -15.38 14.87 -17.62
C HIS A 94 -14.32 15.06 -18.71
N LEU A 95 -13.71 14.00 -19.24
CA LEU A 95 -12.79 14.05 -20.38
C LEU A 95 -13.53 13.90 -21.71
N HIS A 96 -12.78 13.89 -22.82
CA HIS A 96 -13.29 13.78 -24.19
C HIS A 96 -14.21 14.95 -24.59
N LYS A 97 -13.82 16.17 -24.22
CA LYS A 97 -14.61 17.39 -24.49
C LYS A 97 -14.32 18.02 -25.84
N THR A 98 -13.27 17.56 -26.53
CA THR A 98 -12.90 18.05 -27.85
C THR A 98 -12.97 16.95 -28.91
N PRO A 99 -13.19 17.28 -30.21
CA PRO A 99 -13.25 16.28 -31.28
C PRO A 99 -11.96 15.47 -31.46
N THR A 100 -10.83 16.04 -31.06
CA THR A 100 -9.49 15.42 -31.15
C THR A 100 -9.03 14.80 -29.83
N ALA A 101 -9.91 14.73 -28.83
CA ALA A 101 -9.54 14.19 -27.53
C ALA A 101 -9.06 12.74 -27.63
N PRO A 102 -7.93 12.39 -27.01
CA PRO A 102 -7.43 11.03 -27.00
C PRO A 102 -8.25 10.18 -26.05
N ARG A 103 -8.16 8.85 -26.19
CA ARG A 103 -8.65 7.93 -25.17
C ARG A 103 -7.68 7.87 -24.01
N TYR A 104 -8.19 7.62 -22.80
CA TYR A 104 -7.37 7.40 -21.60
C TYR A 104 -7.63 6.01 -21.02
N ARG A 105 -6.60 5.43 -20.42
CA ARG A 105 -6.71 4.21 -19.61
C ARG A 105 -5.96 4.34 -18.30
N LEU A 106 -6.48 3.71 -17.26
CA LEU A 106 -5.85 3.68 -15.94
C LEU A 106 -4.93 2.47 -15.81
N VAL A 107 -3.69 2.68 -15.35
CA VAL A 107 -2.75 1.60 -15.03
C VAL A 107 -2.32 1.76 -13.58
N ILE A 108 -2.56 0.73 -12.76
CA ILE A 108 -2.19 0.71 -11.35
C ILE A 108 -1.05 -0.30 -11.20
N VAL A 109 0.05 0.11 -10.59
CA VAL A 109 1.20 -0.77 -10.33
C VAL A 109 1.39 -0.89 -8.83
N SER A 110 1.48 -2.12 -8.32
CA SER A 110 1.67 -2.40 -6.90
C SER A 110 2.48 -3.68 -6.70
N PRO A 111 3.41 -3.74 -5.72
CA PRO A 111 4.17 -4.96 -5.45
C PRO A 111 3.28 -6.11 -4.92
N SER A 112 2.10 -5.78 -4.40
CA SER A 112 1.14 -6.73 -3.83
C SER A 112 -0.21 -6.67 -4.55
N THR A 113 -0.87 -7.83 -4.65
CA THR A 113 -2.27 -7.99 -5.08
C THR A 113 -3.29 -7.62 -3.99
N HIS A 114 -2.83 -7.45 -2.74
CA HIS A 114 -3.65 -7.05 -1.61
C HIS A 114 -3.15 -5.75 -0.99
N MET A 115 -4.11 -4.91 -0.56
CA MET A 115 -3.88 -3.81 0.36
C MET A 115 -3.77 -4.37 1.78
N TYR A 116 -2.77 -3.92 2.53
CA TYR A 116 -2.66 -4.22 3.97
C TYR A 116 -3.37 -3.13 4.81
N TRP A 117 -4.30 -3.54 5.66
CA TRP A 117 -5.02 -2.70 6.61
C TRP A 117 -4.15 -2.38 7.83
N ASN A 118 -3.05 -1.67 7.59
CA ASN A 118 -2.05 -1.34 8.59
C ASN A 118 -2.58 -0.47 9.75
N ILE A 119 -3.74 0.17 9.62
CA ILE A 119 -4.46 0.82 10.73
C ILE A 119 -4.65 -0.18 11.87
N GLY A 120 -4.98 -1.44 11.55
CA GLY A 120 -5.20 -2.53 12.51
C GLY A 120 -3.97 -3.33 12.90
N ALA A 121 -2.79 -3.06 12.33
CA ALA A 121 -1.58 -3.83 12.57
C ALA A 121 -1.25 -4.03 14.07
N PRO A 122 -1.37 -3.00 14.95
CA PRO A 122 -1.09 -3.17 16.39
C PRO A 122 -1.93 -4.22 17.11
N ARG A 123 -3.13 -4.53 16.59
CA ARG A 123 -3.97 -5.62 17.12
C ARG A 123 -3.79 -6.92 16.34
N ALA A 124 -3.65 -6.84 15.01
CA ALA A 124 -3.45 -8.02 14.16
C ALA A 124 -2.20 -8.82 14.58
N LEU A 125 -1.13 -8.14 15.00
CA LEU A 125 0.09 -8.82 15.47
C LEU A 125 -0.08 -9.58 16.79
N VAL A 126 -1.11 -9.30 17.58
CA VAL A 126 -1.25 -9.87 18.93
C VAL A 126 -1.77 -11.30 18.87
N ALA A 127 -2.79 -11.55 18.04
CA ALA A 127 -3.31 -12.87 17.76
C ALA A 127 -4.17 -12.85 16.48
N SER A 128 -4.20 -13.97 15.77
CA SER A 128 -4.86 -14.13 14.47
C SER A 128 -6.40 -14.05 14.52
N ASP A 129 -7.00 -14.24 15.69
CA ASP A 129 -8.45 -14.17 15.92
C ASP A 129 -8.95 -12.75 16.21
N LEU A 130 -8.05 -11.81 16.54
CA LEU A 130 -8.43 -10.43 16.87
C LEU A 130 -8.68 -9.56 15.63
N ILE A 131 -7.90 -9.79 14.58
CA ILE A 131 -8.12 -9.29 13.22
C ILE A 131 -7.68 -10.42 12.29
N LYS A 132 -8.64 -11.00 11.56
CA LYS A 132 -8.37 -12.10 10.64
C LYS A 132 -7.51 -11.63 9.48
N HIS A 133 -6.78 -12.55 8.86
CA HIS A 133 -5.98 -12.21 7.67
C HIS A 133 -6.85 -11.68 6.52
N ASP A 134 -8.02 -12.25 6.26
CA ASP A 134 -8.97 -11.76 5.23
C ASP A 134 -9.56 -10.37 5.55
N ASP A 135 -9.43 -9.94 6.80
CA ASP A 135 -9.77 -8.59 7.25
C ASP A 135 -8.59 -7.62 7.15
N ALA A 136 -7.38 -8.11 7.37
CA ALA A 136 -6.15 -7.34 7.29
C ALA A 136 -5.61 -7.20 5.86
N PHE A 137 -5.89 -8.13 4.96
CA PHE A 137 -5.39 -8.13 3.59
C PHE A 137 -6.57 -8.14 2.62
N ILE A 138 -6.82 -7.01 1.98
CA ILE A 138 -7.97 -6.82 1.10
C ILE A 138 -7.53 -6.97 -0.36
N PRO A 139 -8.12 -7.88 -1.15
CA PRO A 139 -7.74 -8.05 -2.55
C PRO A 139 -8.09 -6.81 -3.36
N ILE A 140 -7.13 -6.31 -4.13
CA ILE A 140 -7.25 -5.05 -4.87
C ILE A 140 -8.12 -5.22 -6.12
N GLU A 141 -7.83 -6.20 -6.96
CA GLU A 141 -8.47 -6.35 -8.28
C GLU A 141 -10.01 -6.52 -8.19
N PRO A 142 -10.57 -7.37 -7.30
CA PRO A 142 -12.02 -7.47 -7.12
C PRO A 142 -12.70 -6.16 -6.70
N ALA A 143 -11.96 -5.24 -6.08
CA ALA A 143 -12.50 -3.96 -5.63
C ALA A 143 -12.87 -3.02 -6.80
N PHE A 144 -12.40 -3.33 -8.02
CA PHE A 144 -12.72 -2.61 -9.25
C PHE A 144 -13.92 -3.19 -10.03
N HIS A 145 -14.69 -4.14 -9.48
CA HIS A 145 -15.81 -4.77 -10.19
C HIS A 145 -16.84 -3.77 -10.74
N ARG A 146 -17.10 -2.65 -10.04
CA ARG A 146 -18.01 -1.59 -10.50
C ARG A 146 -17.50 -0.80 -11.71
N HIS A 147 -16.21 -0.96 -12.05
CA HIS A 147 -15.50 -0.26 -13.11
C HIS A 147 -15.26 -1.12 -14.35
N ARG A 148 -15.93 -2.28 -14.48
CA ARG A 148 -15.75 -3.22 -15.62
C ARG A 148 -15.96 -2.59 -17.01
N GLY A 149 -16.69 -1.48 -17.11
CA GLY A 149 -16.86 -0.72 -18.36
C GLY A 149 -15.68 0.18 -18.75
N HIS A 150 -14.74 0.42 -17.83
CA HIS A 150 -13.57 1.27 -18.08
C HIS A 150 -12.32 0.46 -18.39
N GLN A 151 -11.40 1.05 -19.15
CA GLN A 151 -10.09 0.46 -19.39
C GLN A 151 -9.18 0.72 -18.20
N SER A 152 -9.09 -0.27 -17.31
CA SER A 152 -8.14 -0.30 -16.19
C SER A 152 -7.29 -1.56 -16.21
N THR A 153 -6.03 -1.46 -15.81
CA THR A 153 -5.13 -2.62 -15.67
C THR A 153 -4.37 -2.53 -14.35
N LEU A 154 -4.45 -3.60 -13.55
CA LEU A 154 -3.60 -3.77 -12.36
C LEU A 154 -2.39 -4.63 -12.73
N ILE A 155 -1.19 -4.16 -12.40
CA ILE A 155 0.08 -4.84 -12.64
C ILE A 155 0.76 -5.10 -11.30
N GLN A 156 1.05 -6.37 -11.02
CA GLN A 156 1.85 -6.71 -9.85
C GLN A 156 3.34 -6.50 -10.15
N GLY A 157 3.95 -5.53 -9.49
CA GLY A 157 5.35 -5.20 -9.67
C GLY A 157 5.79 -3.97 -8.89
N SER A 158 7.10 -3.76 -8.84
CA SER A 158 7.74 -2.62 -8.17
C SER A 158 8.32 -1.67 -9.20
N CYS A 159 8.15 -0.36 -9.01
CA CYS A 159 8.88 0.62 -9.82
C CYS A 159 10.32 0.74 -9.31
N THR A 160 11.29 0.59 -10.22
CA THR A 160 12.73 0.61 -9.90
C THR A 160 13.44 1.83 -10.46
N ALA A 161 12.88 2.50 -11.47
CA ALA A 161 13.37 3.80 -11.96
C ALA A 161 12.24 4.65 -12.56
N LEU A 162 12.36 5.97 -12.43
CA LEU A 162 11.53 6.97 -13.10
C LEU A 162 12.39 7.85 -14.01
N SER A 163 12.09 7.86 -15.32
CA SER A 163 12.67 8.80 -16.29
C SER A 163 11.63 9.84 -16.67
N THR A 164 11.90 11.09 -16.31
CA THR A 164 11.04 12.24 -16.64
C THR A 164 11.25 12.75 -18.06
N GLU A 165 12.44 12.52 -18.62
CA GLU A 165 12.80 12.92 -19.99
C GLU A 165 12.04 12.07 -21.00
N THR A 166 12.11 10.75 -20.88
CA THR A 166 11.38 9.81 -21.74
C THR A 166 9.94 9.57 -21.27
N ARG A 167 9.53 10.14 -20.13
CA ARG A 167 8.23 9.93 -19.48
C ARG A 167 7.88 8.45 -19.33
N THR A 168 8.81 7.70 -18.75
CA THR A 168 8.67 6.26 -18.53
C THR A 168 8.98 5.87 -17.09
N VAL A 169 8.38 4.76 -16.65
CA VAL A 169 8.75 4.06 -15.43
C VAL A 169 9.30 2.68 -15.77
N THR A 170 10.38 2.28 -15.10
CA THR A 170 10.90 0.92 -15.16
C THR A 170 10.30 0.11 -14.03
N LEU A 171 9.77 -1.06 -14.36
CA LEU A 171 9.05 -1.95 -13.47
C LEU A 171 9.77 -3.30 -13.38
N GLU A 172 9.98 -3.78 -12.16
CA GLU A 172 10.28 -5.18 -11.88
C GLU A 172 8.95 -5.92 -11.62
N LEU A 173 8.57 -6.79 -12.54
CA LEU A 173 7.27 -7.46 -12.59
C LEU A 173 7.29 -8.79 -11.84
N ILE A 174 6.19 -9.09 -11.14
CA ILE A 174 6.04 -10.30 -10.34
C ILE A 174 5.07 -11.25 -11.06
N GLY A 175 5.61 -12.34 -11.59
CA GLY A 175 4.85 -13.39 -12.26
C GLY A 175 4.51 -13.11 -13.73
N HIS A 176 4.20 -14.19 -14.46
CA HIS A 176 3.95 -14.16 -15.90
C HIS A 176 2.72 -13.31 -16.29
N GLN A 177 1.69 -13.28 -15.45
CA GLN A 177 0.50 -12.46 -15.72
C GLN A 177 0.83 -10.96 -15.73
N ALA A 178 1.67 -10.48 -14.80
CA ALA A 178 2.10 -9.09 -14.76
C ALA A 178 2.98 -8.73 -15.96
N GLN A 179 3.90 -9.63 -16.34
CA GLN A 179 4.75 -9.52 -17.52
C GLN A 179 3.94 -9.40 -18.82
N LYS A 180 2.91 -10.24 -18.97
CA LYS A 180 2.00 -10.21 -20.11
C LYS A 180 1.16 -8.93 -20.13
N ARG A 181 0.57 -8.54 -18.99
CA ARG A 181 -0.22 -7.30 -18.85
C ARG A 181 0.60 -6.06 -19.24
N CYS A 182 1.84 -5.95 -18.75
CA CYS A 182 2.74 -4.86 -19.09
C CYS A 182 3.13 -4.88 -20.58
N SER A 183 3.52 -6.04 -21.11
CA SER A 183 3.86 -6.19 -22.53
C SER A 183 2.72 -5.78 -23.46
N GLN A 184 1.48 -6.08 -23.09
CA GLN A 184 0.29 -5.68 -23.85
C GLN A 184 0.10 -4.16 -23.89
N LEU A 185 0.43 -3.45 -22.82
CA LEU A 185 0.37 -1.98 -22.79
C LEU A 185 1.51 -1.35 -23.60
N THR A 186 2.72 -1.93 -23.54
CA THR A 186 3.89 -1.39 -24.24
C THR A 186 3.86 -1.68 -25.74
N LYS A 187 3.50 -2.90 -26.17
CA LYS A 187 3.33 -3.25 -27.61
C LYS A 187 2.30 -2.37 -28.31
N ARG A 188 1.27 -1.97 -27.56
CA ARG A 188 0.24 -1.04 -28.00
C ARG A 188 0.81 0.39 -28.10
N ALA A 189 1.62 0.84 -27.15
CA ALA A 189 2.25 2.16 -27.19
C ALA A 189 3.31 2.32 -28.31
N SER A 190 4.06 1.27 -28.66
CA SER A 190 5.17 1.31 -29.63
C SER A 190 4.76 1.22 -31.11
N GLN A 191 3.45 1.25 -31.43
CA GLN A 191 2.97 1.45 -32.81
C GLN A 191 2.96 2.95 -33.23
N ALA A 192 3.37 3.86 -32.35
CA ALA A 192 3.74 5.23 -32.72
C ALA A 192 5.17 5.23 -33.33
N PRO A 193 5.44 6.00 -34.40
CA PRO A 193 6.76 6.01 -35.05
C PRO A 193 7.80 6.56 -34.07
N ASP A 194 8.96 5.88 -33.97
CA ASP A 194 10.18 6.27 -33.23
C ASP A 194 10.43 5.72 -31.81
N THR A 195 10.33 4.42 -31.56
CA THR A 195 11.17 3.79 -30.50
C THR A 195 11.73 2.43 -30.89
N SER A 196 13.01 2.40 -31.24
CA SER A 196 13.77 1.22 -31.68
C SER A 196 14.42 0.44 -30.52
N THR A 197 13.66 0.17 -29.45
CA THR A 197 14.13 -0.75 -28.38
C THR A 197 13.50 -2.13 -28.59
N PRO A 198 14.28 -3.22 -28.72
CA PRO A 198 13.72 -4.56 -28.79
C PRO A 198 13.02 -4.89 -27.47
N VAL A 199 11.70 -4.94 -27.49
CA VAL A 199 10.89 -5.40 -26.34
C VAL A 199 10.94 -6.91 -26.35
N THR A 200 11.73 -7.51 -25.46
CA THR A 200 11.62 -8.94 -25.18
C THR A 200 10.25 -9.16 -24.52
N PRO A 201 9.31 -9.87 -25.15
CA PRO A 201 8.06 -10.24 -24.51
C PRO A 201 8.38 -11.02 -23.24
N ASP A 202 7.68 -10.71 -22.16
CA ASP A 202 7.76 -11.45 -20.90
C ASP A 202 9.06 -11.26 -20.09
N ALA A 203 9.84 -10.21 -20.39
CA ALA A 203 10.96 -9.83 -19.52
C ALA A 203 10.47 -9.49 -18.10
N LYS A 204 11.24 -9.90 -17.08
CA LYS A 204 10.98 -9.55 -15.67
C LYS A 204 11.05 -8.04 -15.43
N THR A 205 11.94 -7.36 -16.14
CA THR A 205 12.07 -5.91 -16.09
C THR A 205 11.51 -5.31 -17.38
N GLN A 206 10.55 -4.40 -17.28
CA GLN A 206 9.93 -3.74 -18.43
C GLN A 206 9.75 -2.25 -18.19
N THR A 207 9.64 -1.50 -19.28
CA THR A 207 9.39 -0.06 -19.25
C THR A 207 7.94 0.22 -19.66
N LEU A 208 7.28 1.10 -18.91
CA LEU A 208 5.91 1.55 -19.16
C LEU A 208 5.90 3.07 -19.36
N PRO A 209 5.49 3.58 -20.54
CA PRO A 209 5.30 5.02 -20.75
C PRO A 209 4.07 5.54 -20.01
N TYR A 210 4.14 6.78 -19.55
CA TYR A 210 3.02 7.46 -18.90
C TYR A 210 2.69 8.81 -19.56
N HIS A 211 1.39 9.07 -19.74
CA HIS A 211 0.90 10.39 -20.09
C HIS A 211 0.68 11.26 -18.84
N ALA A 212 0.22 10.65 -17.75
CA ALA A 212 0.19 11.24 -16.41
C ALA A 212 0.66 10.22 -15.38
N LEU A 213 1.27 10.69 -14.28
CA LEU A 213 1.84 9.84 -13.24
C LEU A 213 1.42 10.34 -11.85
N ILE A 214 0.87 9.46 -11.03
CA ILE A 214 0.60 9.69 -9.61
C ILE A 214 1.50 8.78 -8.78
N LEU A 215 2.40 9.38 -8.02
CA LEU A 215 3.27 8.70 -7.06
C LEU A 215 2.52 8.56 -5.73
N ALA A 216 2.10 7.33 -5.41
CA ALA A 216 1.31 6.98 -4.23
C ALA A 216 1.88 5.74 -3.50
N THR A 217 3.21 5.57 -3.55
CA THR A 217 3.93 4.39 -3.03
C THR A 217 4.08 4.38 -1.51
N GLY A 218 3.68 5.46 -0.84
CA GLY A 218 3.67 5.59 0.61
C GLY A 218 5.06 5.49 1.24
N SER A 219 5.09 5.00 2.48
CA SER A 219 6.31 4.74 3.26
C SER A 219 6.27 3.34 3.85
N ALA A 220 7.44 2.75 4.11
CA ALA A 220 7.60 1.46 4.76
C ALA A 220 8.11 1.62 6.20
N ALA A 221 7.54 0.86 7.13
CA ALA A 221 8.09 0.70 8.46
C ALA A 221 9.24 -0.32 8.43
N HIS A 222 10.19 -0.21 9.35
CA HIS A 222 11.26 -1.21 9.47
C HIS A 222 10.76 -2.62 9.87
N SER A 223 9.53 -2.71 10.39
CA SER A 223 8.93 -3.99 10.77
C SER A 223 8.00 -4.52 9.67
N ASP A 224 8.20 -5.78 9.31
CA ASP A 224 7.32 -6.54 8.41
C ASP A 224 5.89 -6.72 8.94
N LEU A 225 5.65 -6.37 10.20
CA LEU A 225 4.35 -6.48 10.87
C LEU A 225 3.53 -5.19 10.80
N LEU A 226 4.14 -4.06 10.41
CA LEU A 226 3.51 -2.73 10.45
C LEU A 226 3.31 -2.11 9.06
N SER A 227 3.98 -2.61 8.04
CA SER A 227 3.79 -2.24 6.64
C SER A 227 3.91 -3.45 5.73
N ILE A 228 3.45 -3.29 4.48
CA ILE A 228 3.59 -4.32 3.46
C ILE A 228 4.93 -4.18 2.74
N HIS A 229 5.66 -5.30 2.61
CA HIS A 229 6.97 -5.36 1.96
C HIS A 229 6.93 -6.38 0.83
N GLY A 230 6.80 -5.89 -0.40
CA GLY A 230 6.64 -6.78 -1.56
C GLY A 230 5.25 -7.39 -1.62
N SER A 231 5.18 -8.71 -1.79
CA SER A 231 3.93 -9.47 -1.81
C SER A 231 3.31 -9.55 -0.42
N HIS A 232 1.98 -9.45 -0.31
CA HIS A 232 1.26 -9.65 0.96
C HIS A 232 1.59 -10.97 1.68
N TYR A 233 1.97 -12.02 0.94
CA TYR A 233 2.39 -13.29 1.53
C TYR A 233 3.59 -13.13 2.48
N ASN A 234 4.48 -12.18 2.24
CA ASN A 234 5.62 -11.90 3.12
C ASN A 234 5.14 -11.41 4.49
N THR A 235 4.25 -10.42 4.52
CA THR A 235 3.65 -9.87 5.74
C THR A 235 2.77 -10.91 6.45
N VAL A 236 2.00 -11.72 5.70
CA VAL A 236 1.23 -12.85 6.27
C VAL A 236 2.16 -13.87 6.92
N GLY A 237 3.26 -14.24 6.25
CA GLY A 237 4.27 -15.14 6.78
C GLY A 237 4.92 -14.61 8.05
N ALA A 238 5.29 -13.33 8.06
CA ALA A 238 5.84 -12.65 9.23
C ALA A 238 4.85 -12.64 10.41
N LEU A 239 3.56 -12.35 10.15
CA LEU A 239 2.51 -12.40 11.17
C LEU A 239 2.35 -13.81 11.75
N ASN A 240 2.29 -14.83 10.89
CA ASN A 240 2.19 -16.24 11.32
C ASN A 240 3.39 -16.66 12.17
N ALA A 241 4.61 -16.34 11.73
CA ALA A 241 5.84 -16.63 12.46
C ALA A 241 5.85 -15.91 13.83
N PHE A 242 5.39 -14.66 13.87
CA PHE A 242 5.26 -13.91 15.11
C PHE A 242 4.23 -14.53 16.07
N HIS A 243 3.03 -14.88 15.57
CA HIS A 243 1.98 -15.54 16.35
C HIS A 243 2.43 -16.90 16.91
N ALA A 244 3.17 -17.70 16.14
CA ALA A 244 3.67 -18.99 16.59
C ALA A 244 4.60 -18.86 17.81
N ARG A 245 5.35 -17.76 17.92
CA ARG A 245 6.30 -17.50 19.00
C ARG A 245 5.69 -16.79 20.21
N ILE A 246 4.59 -16.06 20.03
CA ILE A 246 4.03 -15.18 21.07
C ILE A 246 3.57 -15.92 22.32
N SER A 247 3.11 -17.17 22.18
CA SER A 247 2.62 -18.00 23.27
C SER A 247 3.75 -18.39 24.23
N ALA A 248 4.92 -18.76 23.69
CA ALA A 248 6.11 -19.14 24.46
C ALA A 248 6.87 -17.94 25.05
N ALA A 249 6.88 -16.81 24.32
CA ALA A 249 7.63 -15.60 24.71
C ALA A 249 7.25 -15.09 26.11
N GLN A 250 8.23 -14.90 26.99
CA GLN A 250 8.04 -14.31 28.32
C GLN A 250 8.40 -12.83 28.35
N ARG A 251 9.39 -12.40 27.56
CA ARG A 251 9.82 -11.00 27.44
C ARG A 251 9.63 -10.48 26.03
N LEU A 252 8.76 -9.49 25.89
CA LEU A 252 8.47 -8.80 24.64
C LEU A 252 9.02 -7.37 24.73
N VAL A 253 9.83 -6.99 23.75
CA VAL A 253 10.42 -5.66 23.65
C VAL A 253 9.78 -4.92 22.47
N VAL A 254 9.17 -3.77 22.76
CA VAL A 254 8.62 -2.84 21.78
C VAL A 254 9.49 -1.59 21.77
N CYS A 255 9.93 -1.15 20.59
CA CYS A 255 10.83 0.00 20.49
C CYS A 255 10.21 1.09 19.61
N GLY A 256 9.86 2.21 20.23
CA GLY A 256 9.27 3.37 19.58
C GLY A 256 8.09 3.95 20.36
N GLY A 257 8.23 5.17 20.88
CA GLY A 257 7.18 5.85 21.66
C GLY A 257 6.08 6.53 20.83
N GLY A 258 6.00 6.26 19.53
CA GLY A 258 4.95 6.79 18.65
C GLY A 258 3.64 6.00 18.72
N PRO A 259 2.58 6.40 17.98
CA PRO A 259 1.28 5.74 18.02
C PRO A 259 1.35 4.22 17.86
N SER A 260 2.08 3.71 16.86
CA SER A 260 2.21 2.27 16.62
C SER A 260 2.78 1.52 17.82
N GLY A 261 3.89 1.99 18.41
CA GLY A 261 4.49 1.31 19.56
C GLY A 261 3.66 1.40 20.83
N ILE A 262 2.98 2.53 21.06
CA ILE A 262 2.07 2.71 22.20
C ILE A 262 0.85 1.79 22.08
N GLU A 263 0.23 1.71 20.89
CA GLU A 263 -0.88 0.80 20.63
C GLU A 263 -0.41 -0.64 20.80
N THR A 264 0.68 -1.03 20.14
CA THR A 264 1.23 -2.39 20.17
C THR A 264 1.54 -2.86 21.60
N ALA A 265 2.29 -2.08 22.38
CA ALA A 265 2.61 -2.42 23.77
C ALA A 265 1.34 -2.55 24.63
N GLY A 266 0.37 -1.66 24.43
CA GLY A 266 -0.91 -1.69 25.11
C GLY A 266 -1.76 -2.90 24.75
N GLN A 267 -1.89 -3.23 23.46
CA GLN A 267 -2.64 -4.38 22.99
C GLN A 267 -1.99 -5.68 23.50
N LEU A 268 -0.66 -5.84 23.38
CA LEU A 268 0.06 -7.00 23.94
C LEU A 268 -0.23 -7.17 25.44
N ALA A 269 -0.06 -6.11 26.23
CA ALA A 269 -0.31 -6.17 27.67
C ALA A 269 -1.78 -6.44 27.99
N THR A 270 -2.68 -5.89 27.18
CA THR A 270 -4.12 -6.06 27.40
C THR A 270 -4.57 -7.49 27.17
N TYR A 271 -4.10 -8.11 26.08
CA TYR A 271 -4.60 -9.41 25.63
C TYR A 271 -3.80 -10.59 26.19
N LEU A 272 -2.51 -10.42 26.46
CA LEU A 272 -1.66 -11.51 26.96
C LEU A 272 -1.64 -11.60 28.49
N ASN A 273 -1.74 -10.47 29.19
CA ASN A 273 -1.57 -10.44 30.64
C ASN A 273 -2.89 -10.41 31.43
N TYR A 274 -4.04 -10.34 30.75
CA TYR A 274 -5.31 -10.19 31.44
C TYR A 274 -6.49 -10.85 30.71
N THR A 275 -7.43 -11.32 31.50
CA THR A 275 -8.67 -11.98 31.09
C THR A 275 -9.89 -11.22 31.65
N GLY A 276 -11.09 -11.67 31.27
CA GLY A 276 -12.33 -11.04 31.68
C GLY A 276 -12.66 -9.75 30.91
N ARG A 277 -13.83 -9.19 31.22
CA ARG A 277 -14.32 -7.92 30.66
C ARG A 277 -14.29 -6.84 31.74
N TRP A 278 -14.21 -5.58 31.31
CA TRP A 278 -14.38 -4.46 32.23
C TRP A 278 -15.78 -4.51 32.88
N PRO A 279 -15.93 -4.24 34.20
CA PRO A 279 -14.90 -3.84 35.15
C PRO A 279 -14.12 -5.02 35.80
N TRP A 280 -14.59 -6.26 35.66
CA TRP A 280 -14.08 -7.48 36.30
C TRP A 280 -12.82 -8.08 35.66
N ARG A 281 -11.93 -7.23 35.14
CA ARG A 281 -10.70 -7.69 34.47
C ARG A 281 -9.73 -8.27 35.48
N GLN A 282 -9.20 -9.45 35.20
CA GLN A 282 -8.26 -10.15 36.08
C GLN A 282 -6.90 -10.29 35.42
N ARG A 283 -5.83 -10.07 36.19
CA ARG A 283 -4.46 -10.32 35.72
C ARG A 283 -4.20 -11.81 35.73
N VAL A 284 -3.56 -12.33 34.69
CA VAL A 284 -3.17 -13.74 34.62
C VAL A 284 -2.13 -14.05 35.69
N LYS A 285 -2.07 -15.31 36.16
CA LYS A 285 -1.16 -15.73 37.24
C LYS A 285 0.32 -15.49 36.91
N ARG A 286 0.71 -15.65 35.64
CA ARG A 286 2.08 -15.48 35.15
C ARG A 286 2.08 -14.49 33.98
N PRO A 287 2.06 -13.17 34.25
CA PRO A 287 2.04 -12.17 33.20
C PRO A 287 3.40 -12.11 32.49
N LYS A 288 3.38 -11.94 31.18
CA LYS A 288 4.57 -11.69 30.35
C LYS A 288 5.15 -10.31 30.66
N GLN A 289 6.47 -10.19 30.60
CA GLN A 289 7.18 -8.92 30.72
C GLN A 289 7.13 -8.18 29.39
N ILE A 290 6.55 -6.99 29.38
CA ILE A 290 6.48 -6.13 28.19
C ILE A 290 7.24 -4.85 28.49
N VAL A 291 8.25 -4.56 27.68
CA VAL A 291 9.09 -3.37 27.82
C VAL A 291 8.92 -2.49 26.59
N LEU A 292 8.64 -1.21 26.80
CA LEU A 292 8.57 -0.19 25.77
C LEU A 292 9.76 0.77 25.90
N PHE A 293 10.62 0.81 24.89
CA PHE A 293 11.67 1.82 24.79
C PHE A 293 11.21 2.99 23.94
N THR A 294 11.49 4.22 24.39
CA THR A 294 11.30 5.44 23.61
C THR A 294 12.54 6.30 23.65
N GLY A 295 13.03 6.70 22.47
CA GLY A 295 14.15 7.62 22.33
C GLY A 295 13.84 9.07 22.69
N SER A 296 12.63 9.35 23.20
CA SER A 296 12.16 10.68 23.58
C SER A 296 11.86 10.76 25.07
N ALA A 297 11.77 11.99 25.60
CA ALA A 297 11.46 12.25 27.01
C ALA A 297 10.03 11.83 27.43
N ARG A 298 9.15 11.52 26.47
CA ARG A 298 7.77 11.11 26.72
C ARG A 298 7.24 10.17 25.64
N CYS A 299 6.18 9.46 25.96
CA CYS A 299 5.31 8.80 24.98
C CYS A 299 4.60 9.84 24.10
N LEU A 300 4.32 9.47 22.84
CA LEU A 300 3.66 10.31 21.84
C LEU A 300 4.32 11.71 21.70
N PRO A 301 5.64 11.79 21.41
CA PRO A 301 6.38 13.05 21.44
C PRO A 301 5.84 14.09 20.46
N GLY A 302 5.29 13.66 19.32
CA GLY A 302 4.68 14.53 18.31
C GLY A 302 3.29 15.07 18.68
N LEU A 303 2.72 14.68 19.81
CA LEU A 303 1.41 15.14 20.29
C LEU A 303 1.57 16.04 21.53
N LYS A 304 0.48 16.71 21.91
CA LYS A 304 0.40 17.47 23.18
C LYS A 304 0.82 16.60 24.36
N GLY A 305 1.64 17.16 25.25
CA GLY A 305 2.24 16.41 26.37
C GLY A 305 1.24 15.72 27.30
N GLU A 306 0.03 16.25 27.45
CA GLU A 306 -1.04 15.60 28.22
C GLU A 306 -1.44 14.23 27.64
N ALA A 307 -1.48 14.09 26.30
CA ALA A 307 -1.78 12.83 25.63
C ALA A 307 -0.69 11.78 25.94
N GLY A 308 0.59 12.20 25.88
CA GLY A 308 1.73 11.35 26.23
C GLY A 308 1.67 10.85 27.67
N ARG A 309 1.45 11.74 28.65
CA ARG A 309 1.31 11.37 30.07
C ARG A 309 0.15 10.40 30.30
N LYS A 310 -1.01 10.64 29.68
CA LYS A 310 -2.17 9.76 29.77
C LYS A 310 -1.93 8.38 29.14
N ALA A 311 -1.13 8.31 28.06
CA ALA A 311 -0.80 7.05 27.41
C ALA A 311 0.16 6.23 28.29
N GLU A 312 1.21 6.87 28.80
CA GLU A 312 2.19 6.24 29.69
C GLU A 312 1.56 5.74 30.99
N ALA A 313 0.69 6.53 31.63
CA ALA A 313 -0.05 6.10 32.82
C ALA A 313 -0.92 4.85 32.53
N GLN A 314 -1.55 4.78 31.35
CA GLN A 314 -2.32 3.60 30.95
C GLN A 314 -1.42 2.38 30.73
N LEU A 315 -0.28 2.54 30.05
CA LEU A 315 0.68 1.47 29.82
C LEU A 315 1.26 0.93 31.14
N ARG A 316 1.71 1.81 32.03
CA ARG A 316 2.19 1.41 33.37
C ARG A 316 1.10 0.72 34.20
N GLY A 317 -0.14 1.19 34.11
CA GLY A 317 -1.29 0.53 34.74
C GLY A 317 -1.60 -0.88 34.19
N LEU A 318 -1.14 -1.21 32.98
CA LEU A 318 -1.18 -2.55 32.40
C LEU A 318 0.06 -3.40 32.75
N GLY A 319 1.02 -2.84 33.50
CA GLY A 319 2.28 -3.49 33.86
C GLY A 319 3.35 -3.44 32.75
N VAL A 320 3.25 -2.52 31.80
CA VAL A 320 4.31 -2.27 30.81
C VAL A 320 5.42 -1.44 31.46
N ASP A 321 6.67 -1.90 31.33
CA ASP A 321 7.87 -1.13 31.71
C ASP A 321 8.17 -0.11 30.59
N VAL A 322 8.07 1.19 30.88
CA VAL A 322 8.29 2.26 29.89
C VAL A 322 9.60 2.98 30.21
N ARG A 323 10.55 2.91 29.28
CA ARG A 323 11.90 3.49 29.41
C ARG A 323 12.13 4.60 28.38
N HIS A 324 12.50 5.78 28.89
CA HIS A 324 12.72 6.99 28.10
C HIS A 324 14.20 7.23 27.80
N HIS A 325 14.48 8.13 26.87
CA HIS A 325 15.84 8.56 26.50
C HIS A 325 16.76 7.42 26.03
N VAL A 326 16.18 6.30 25.63
CA VAL A 326 16.93 5.13 25.17
C VAL A 326 16.44 4.75 23.78
N ARG A 327 17.39 4.62 22.85
CA ARG A 327 17.16 4.19 21.47
C ARG A 327 17.77 2.82 21.26
N VAL A 328 17.17 2.03 20.37
CA VAL A 328 17.84 0.84 19.83
C VAL A 328 18.91 1.30 18.86
N VAL A 329 20.13 0.79 19.04
CA VAL A 329 21.26 1.06 18.14
C VAL A 329 21.57 -0.14 17.27
N GLU A 330 21.34 -1.35 17.76
CA GLU A 330 21.60 -2.59 17.04
C GLU A 330 20.62 -3.68 17.49
N VAL A 331 20.24 -4.56 16.55
CA VAL A 331 19.39 -5.73 16.80
C VAL A 331 20.13 -6.94 16.29
N ARG A 332 20.48 -7.87 17.18
CA ARG A 332 21.19 -9.11 16.84
C ARG A 332 20.25 -10.28 17.01
N GLU A 333 19.70 -10.76 15.90
CA GLU A 333 18.83 -11.94 15.87
C GLU A 333 19.65 -13.23 15.88
N GLY A 334 19.14 -14.28 16.53
CA GLY A 334 19.81 -15.59 16.52
C GLY A 334 21.21 -15.57 17.13
N PHE A 335 21.48 -14.61 18.01
CA PHE A 335 22.76 -14.50 18.72
C PHE A 335 22.98 -15.69 19.68
N ASP A 336 21.93 -16.46 19.94
CA ASP A 336 21.95 -17.72 20.65
C ASP A 336 21.18 -18.83 19.89
N LEU A 337 21.34 -20.08 20.35
CA LEU A 337 20.64 -21.24 19.79
C LEU A 337 19.15 -21.27 20.13
N THR A 338 18.65 -20.35 20.95
CA THR A 338 17.25 -20.31 21.40
C THR A 338 16.37 -19.42 20.51
N GLY A 339 16.98 -18.65 19.60
CA GLY A 339 16.29 -17.77 18.67
C GLY A 339 15.84 -16.45 19.30
N GLN A 340 16.44 -16.08 20.44
CA GLN A 340 16.22 -14.79 21.09
C GLN A 340 16.93 -13.68 20.31
N THR A 341 16.55 -12.43 20.63
CA THR A 341 17.11 -11.24 20.02
C THR A 341 17.82 -10.40 21.08
N ASP A 342 19.10 -10.09 20.88
CA ASP A 342 19.84 -9.14 21.70
C ASP A 342 19.62 -7.73 21.14
N VAL A 343 19.03 -6.86 21.95
CA VAL A 343 18.70 -5.48 21.58
C VAL A 343 19.68 -4.56 22.26
N VAL A 344 20.62 -4.01 21.51
CA VAL A 344 21.64 -3.08 22.01
C VAL A 344 21.04 -1.68 22.06
N LEU A 345 21.28 -0.98 23.17
CA LEU A 345 20.66 0.29 23.51
C LEU A 345 21.68 1.43 23.52
N SER A 346 21.20 2.66 23.31
CA SER A 346 22.04 3.86 23.21
C SER A 346 22.74 4.28 24.51
N ASP A 347 22.36 3.69 25.64
CA ASP A 347 23.00 3.89 26.94
C ASP A 347 24.15 2.89 27.20
N GLY A 348 24.49 2.07 26.20
CA GLY A 348 25.53 1.04 26.28
C GLY A 348 25.07 -0.28 26.89
N THR A 349 23.80 -0.37 27.32
CA THR A 349 23.23 -1.64 27.82
C THR A 349 22.62 -2.47 26.69
N SER A 350 22.30 -3.74 26.97
CA SER A 350 21.50 -4.57 26.06
C SER A 350 20.39 -5.31 26.80
N VAL A 351 19.33 -5.66 26.07
CA VAL A 351 18.21 -6.46 26.58
C VAL A 351 17.95 -7.62 25.64
N VAL A 352 18.02 -8.83 26.18
CA VAL A 352 17.60 -10.04 25.48
C VAL A 352 16.08 -10.14 25.48
N ALA A 353 15.49 -10.27 24.30
CA ALA A 353 14.05 -10.37 24.07
C ALA A 353 13.69 -11.70 23.41
N ASP A 354 12.59 -12.32 23.86
CA ASP A 354 12.00 -13.47 23.15
C ASP A 354 11.32 -13.03 21.85
N LEU A 355 10.79 -11.81 21.87
CA LEU A 355 10.20 -11.12 20.71
C LEU A 355 10.54 -9.64 20.73
N TYR A 356 11.02 -9.15 19.59
CA TYR A 356 11.34 -7.75 19.35
C TYR A 356 10.39 -7.14 18.32
N LEU A 357 9.94 -5.91 18.56
CA LEU A 357 9.03 -5.15 17.70
C LEU A 357 9.57 -3.73 17.45
N GLY A 358 10.16 -3.53 16.28
CA GLY A 358 10.63 -2.21 15.83
C GLY A 358 9.47 -1.31 15.38
N CYS A 359 9.10 -0.34 16.21
CA CYS A 359 8.12 0.72 15.94
C CYS A 359 8.82 2.10 15.77
N THR A 360 10.00 2.12 15.15
CA THR A 360 10.96 3.24 15.22
C THR A 360 10.82 4.31 14.12
N GLY A 361 9.79 4.24 13.28
CA GLY A 361 9.55 5.19 12.21
C GLY A 361 9.26 4.52 10.88
N VAL A 362 9.30 5.31 9.81
CA VAL A 362 9.06 4.87 8.44
C VAL A 362 10.00 5.61 7.49
N GLU A 363 10.25 5.02 6.32
CA GLU A 363 11.00 5.62 5.22
C GLU A 363 10.12 5.71 3.97
N PRO A 364 10.20 6.79 3.17
CA PRO A 364 9.41 6.92 1.95
C PRO A 364 9.86 5.91 0.89
N ASN A 365 8.89 5.26 0.24
CA ASN A 365 9.13 4.33 -0.87
C ASN A 365 9.37 5.11 -2.18
N SER A 366 10.47 5.85 -2.26
CA SER A 366 10.79 6.79 -3.33
C SER A 366 12.16 6.54 -3.98
N GLN A 367 12.84 5.44 -3.66
CA GLN A 367 14.20 5.13 -4.12
C GLN A 367 14.36 5.13 -5.65
N PHE A 368 13.28 4.84 -6.38
CA PHE A 368 13.23 4.86 -7.85
C PHE A 368 13.10 6.28 -8.44
N VAL A 369 12.78 7.28 -7.61
CA VAL A 369 12.60 8.68 -8.02
C VAL A 369 13.96 9.38 -8.06
N PRO A 370 14.31 10.12 -9.14
CA PRO A 370 15.55 10.86 -9.23
C PRO A 370 15.82 11.75 -8.01
N ALA A 371 17.07 11.77 -7.54
CA ALA A 371 17.47 12.51 -6.33
C ALA A 371 17.05 13.99 -6.35
N ARG A 372 17.12 14.65 -7.52
CA ARG A 372 16.69 16.06 -7.69
C ARG A 372 15.21 16.31 -7.39
N LEU A 373 14.37 15.27 -7.42
CA LEU A 373 12.93 15.33 -7.14
C LEU A 373 12.61 14.92 -5.70
N ARG A 374 13.62 14.58 -4.89
CA ARG A 374 13.47 14.18 -3.49
C ARG A 374 14.09 15.22 -2.57
N ASP A 375 13.53 15.37 -1.38
CA ASP A 375 14.14 16.18 -0.33
C ASP A 375 15.28 15.42 0.36
N ALA A 376 15.95 16.07 1.32
CA ALA A 376 17.06 15.47 2.05
C ALA A 376 16.66 14.25 2.91
N LYS A 377 15.36 14.05 3.15
CA LYS A 377 14.81 12.90 3.89
C LYS A 377 14.27 11.81 2.94
N GLY A 378 14.44 11.99 1.63
CA GLY A 378 13.99 11.07 0.60
C GLY A 378 12.53 11.24 0.17
N TYR A 379 11.76 12.18 0.72
CA TYR A 379 10.36 12.37 0.31
C TYR A 379 10.28 13.10 -1.03
N VAL A 380 9.29 12.78 -1.86
CA VAL A 380 9.10 13.43 -3.17
C VAL A 380 8.69 14.89 -2.98
N ARG A 381 9.43 15.81 -3.59
CA ARG A 381 9.18 17.25 -3.55
C ARG A 381 8.03 17.59 -4.50
N SER A 382 6.83 17.68 -3.94
CA SER A 382 5.67 18.24 -4.64
C SER A 382 5.34 19.65 -4.13
N HIS A 383 4.72 20.45 -4.99
CA HIS A 383 4.16 21.73 -4.61
C HIS A 383 3.07 21.53 -3.57
N SER A 384 3.20 22.17 -2.40
CA SER A 384 2.35 21.92 -1.23
C SER A 384 0.88 22.32 -1.41
N GLY A 385 0.56 23.14 -2.42
CA GLY A 385 -0.81 23.52 -2.75
C GLY A 385 -1.44 22.63 -3.81
N THR A 386 -0.71 22.29 -4.87
CA THR A 386 -1.30 21.66 -6.07
C THR A 386 -0.98 20.17 -6.18
N MET A 387 -0.04 19.70 -5.38
CA MET A 387 0.49 18.32 -5.36
C MET A 387 1.28 17.91 -6.61
N ARG A 388 1.53 18.85 -7.54
CA ARG A 388 2.38 18.62 -8.72
C ARG A 388 3.84 18.46 -8.33
N VAL A 389 4.56 17.59 -9.03
CA VAL A 389 6.02 17.46 -8.93
C VAL A 389 6.62 18.29 -10.06
N ASP A 390 6.72 19.61 -9.87
CA ASP A 390 6.98 20.56 -10.97
C ASP A 390 8.28 20.24 -11.74
N LEU A 391 9.32 19.80 -11.03
CA LEU A 391 10.61 19.41 -11.61
C LEU A 391 10.57 18.10 -12.42
N ALA A 392 9.45 17.36 -12.38
CA ALA A 392 9.23 16.15 -13.17
C ALA A 392 8.49 16.42 -14.50
N GLY A 393 8.07 17.67 -14.74
CA GLY A 393 7.30 18.07 -15.91
C GLY A 393 5.79 17.91 -15.73
N GLU A 394 5.04 18.17 -16.81
CA GLU A 394 3.57 18.20 -16.76
C GLU A 394 2.95 16.87 -16.30
N ARG A 395 1.81 16.96 -15.60
CA ARG A 395 0.95 15.83 -15.20
C ARG A 395 1.65 14.78 -14.31
N VAL A 396 2.59 15.20 -13.48
CA VAL A 396 3.21 14.34 -12.45
C VAL A 396 2.81 14.85 -11.07
N PHE A 397 2.26 13.98 -10.24
CA PHE A 397 1.76 14.30 -8.90
C PHE A 397 2.35 13.34 -7.87
N ALA A 398 2.46 13.79 -6.62
CA ALA A 398 2.80 12.93 -5.49
C ALA A 398 1.80 13.14 -4.35
N VAL A 399 1.29 12.03 -3.79
CA VAL A 399 0.19 12.04 -2.81
C VAL A 399 0.42 11.00 -1.71
N GLY A 400 0.02 11.36 -0.49
CA GLY A 400 0.21 10.53 0.68
C GLY A 400 1.66 10.49 1.15
N ASP A 401 2.00 9.44 1.90
CA ASP A 401 3.23 9.36 2.73
C ASP A 401 4.53 9.38 1.92
N VAL A 402 4.50 9.21 0.60
CA VAL A 402 5.71 9.36 -0.23
C VAL A 402 6.08 10.84 -0.45
N ALA A 403 5.13 11.76 -0.30
CA ALA A 403 5.27 13.16 -0.66
C ALA A 403 5.67 14.03 0.54
N ALA A 404 6.56 15.00 0.32
CA ALA A 404 7.17 15.82 1.37
C ALA A 404 6.17 16.72 2.14
N TYR A 405 5.00 17.00 1.56
CA TYR A 405 3.95 17.75 2.25
C TYR A 405 3.31 16.93 3.39
N SER A 406 3.29 15.60 3.30
CA SER A 406 2.51 14.73 4.18
C SER A 406 3.13 14.59 5.57
N ARG A 407 2.29 14.52 6.61
CA ARG A 407 2.69 14.12 7.98
C ARG A 407 2.47 12.62 8.24
N ASN A 408 2.41 11.83 7.18
CA ASN A 408 2.19 10.38 7.21
C ASN A 408 0.89 10.01 7.95
N CYS A 409 -0.21 10.67 7.58
CA CYS A 409 -1.51 10.42 8.18
C CYS A 409 -2.63 10.35 7.14
N VAL A 410 -3.65 9.55 7.45
CA VAL A 410 -4.85 9.36 6.64
C VAL A 410 -5.53 10.70 6.30
N GLY A 411 -5.51 11.66 7.22
CA GLY A 411 -6.10 12.99 6.98
C GLY A 411 -5.44 13.74 5.83
N ASP A 412 -4.11 13.64 5.70
CA ASP A 412 -3.36 14.31 4.65
C ASP A 412 -3.56 13.62 3.29
N VAL A 413 -3.73 12.29 3.27
CA VAL A 413 -4.12 11.53 2.07
C VAL A 413 -5.46 12.02 1.51
N TYR A 414 -6.53 11.87 2.29
CA TYR A 414 -7.89 12.14 1.80
C TYR A 414 -8.19 13.63 1.66
N GLY A 415 -7.42 14.51 2.32
CA GLY A 415 -7.46 15.94 2.05
C GLY A 415 -6.82 16.34 0.72
N ALA A 416 -5.79 15.61 0.27
CA ALA A 416 -5.05 15.90 -0.96
C ALA A 416 -5.65 15.23 -2.20
N VAL A 417 -6.30 14.07 -2.07
CA VAL A 417 -6.89 13.34 -3.23
C VAL A 417 -7.81 14.24 -4.08
N PRO A 418 -8.80 14.97 -3.53
CA PRO A 418 -9.63 15.85 -4.35
C PRO A 418 -8.84 16.97 -5.08
N VAL A 419 -7.71 17.38 -4.52
CA VAL A 419 -6.82 18.38 -5.11
C VAL A 419 -6.06 17.79 -6.29
N VAL A 420 -5.40 16.64 -6.09
CA VAL A 420 -4.70 15.90 -7.15
C VAL A 420 -5.64 15.63 -8.31
N MET A 421 -6.86 15.15 -8.03
CA MET A 421 -7.76 14.71 -9.08
C MET A 421 -8.40 15.86 -9.86
N GLN A 422 -8.69 17.00 -9.22
CA GLN A 422 -9.14 18.20 -9.91
C GLN A 422 -8.02 18.81 -10.77
N ASN A 423 -6.82 18.90 -10.23
CA ASN A 423 -5.67 19.45 -10.96
C ASN A 423 -5.26 18.53 -12.12
N LEU A 424 -5.34 17.20 -11.95
CA LEU A 424 -5.15 16.24 -13.03
C LEU A 424 -6.22 16.42 -14.12
N LEU A 425 -7.51 16.53 -13.75
CA LEU A 425 -8.59 16.75 -14.72
C LEU A 425 -8.31 18.00 -15.56
N LYS A 426 -7.96 19.11 -14.91
CA LYS A 426 -7.60 20.35 -15.58
C LYS A 426 -6.40 20.17 -16.52
N ASP A 427 -5.34 19.49 -16.08
CA ASP A 427 -4.15 19.28 -16.92
C ASP A 427 -4.45 18.40 -18.15
N LEU A 428 -5.37 17.43 -18.03
CA LEU A 428 -5.82 16.59 -19.13
C LEU A 428 -6.75 17.35 -20.09
N LEU A 429 -7.69 18.14 -19.58
CA LEU A 429 -8.52 19.02 -20.41
C LEU A 429 -7.68 20.06 -21.15
N GLY A 430 -6.69 20.64 -20.48
CA GLY A 430 -5.73 21.55 -21.11
C GLY A 430 -4.95 20.88 -22.24
N TYR A 431 -4.62 19.60 -22.10
CA TYR A 431 -4.01 18.83 -23.19
C TYR A 431 -4.98 18.61 -24.35
N GLU A 432 -6.24 18.24 -24.10
CA GLU A 432 -7.28 18.09 -25.14
C GLU A 432 -7.49 19.37 -25.94
N VAL A 433 -7.62 20.51 -25.25
CA VAL A 433 -7.81 21.82 -25.88
C VAL A 433 -6.62 22.18 -26.76
N ARG A 434 -5.37 21.95 -26.29
CA ARG A 434 -4.17 22.20 -27.09
C ARG A 434 -4.11 21.34 -28.35
N LEU A 435 -4.56 20.08 -28.28
CA LEU A 435 -4.65 19.23 -29.46
C LEU A 435 -5.71 19.73 -30.45
N ALA A 436 -6.84 20.23 -29.95
CA ALA A 436 -7.94 20.72 -30.77
C ALA A 436 -7.62 22.08 -31.42
N SER A 437 -6.76 22.88 -30.80
CA SER A 437 -6.40 24.23 -31.24
C SER A 437 -4.88 24.45 -31.35
N PRO A 438 -4.18 23.79 -32.30
CA PRO A 438 -2.72 23.88 -32.42
C PRO A 438 -2.19 25.30 -32.65
N SER A 439 -3.00 26.15 -33.28
CA SER A 439 -2.64 27.54 -33.63
C SER A 439 -2.90 28.57 -32.51
N GLY A 440 -3.27 28.14 -31.30
CA GLY A 440 -3.40 29.02 -30.13
C GLY A 440 -4.83 29.45 -29.75
N GLY A 441 -5.87 28.75 -30.22
CA GLY A 441 -7.27 28.92 -29.78
C GLY A 441 -7.62 28.13 -28.51
N GLY A 442 -8.80 28.37 -27.92
CA GLY A 442 -9.34 27.56 -26.82
C GLY A 442 -8.93 27.98 -25.40
N ARG A 443 -8.25 29.12 -25.24
CA ARG A 443 -7.89 29.68 -23.92
C ARG A 443 -9.14 30.00 -23.08
N GLU A 444 -10.23 30.42 -23.72
CA GLU A 444 -11.56 30.63 -23.14
C GLU A 444 -12.19 29.32 -22.62
N ALA A 445 -11.95 28.18 -23.28
CA ALA A 445 -12.42 26.87 -22.80
C ALA A 445 -11.70 26.40 -21.52
N MET A 446 -10.60 27.07 -21.15
CA MET A 446 -9.85 26.86 -19.91
C MET A 446 -10.14 27.93 -18.85
N GLU A 447 -10.90 28.99 -19.19
CA GLU A 447 -11.33 30.01 -18.22
C GLU A 447 -12.27 29.38 -17.20
N GLY A 448 -12.02 29.65 -15.91
CA GLY A 448 -12.78 29.06 -14.79
C GLY A 448 -12.28 27.70 -14.30
N LEU A 449 -11.34 27.03 -15.00
CA LEU A 449 -10.65 25.86 -14.46
C LEU A 449 -9.50 26.30 -13.55
N GLU A 450 -9.83 26.72 -12.33
CA GLU A 450 -8.84 27.08 -11.34
C GLU A 450 -8.21 25.84 -10.70
N ASP A 451 -6.92 25.97 -10.35
CA ASP A 451 -6.26 24.95 -9.55
C ASP A 451 -6.92 24.88 -8.18
N ARG A 452 -7.22 23.67 -7.73
CA ARG A 452 -7.55 23.48 -6.32
C ARG A 452 -6.26 23.58 -5.52
N VAL A 453 -6.38 24.21 -4.36
CA VAL A 453 -5.28 24.36 -3.40
C VAL A 453 -5.53 23.51 -2.17
N TYR A 454 -4.56 22.66 -1.86
CA TYR A 454 -4.49 21.89 -0.62
C TYR A 454 -4.06 22.81 0.52
N VAL A 455 -4.79 22.71 1.63
CA VAL A 455 -4.46 23.39 2.88
C VAL A 455 -4.27 22.32 3.94
N GLN A 456 -3.02 22.08 4.31
CA GLN A 456 -2.70 21.11 5.35
C GLN A 456 -3.25 21.58 6.69
N ARG A 457 -4.08 20.75 7.31
CA ARG A 457 -4.62 21.03 8.65
C ARG A 457 -3.55 20.76 9.69
N ARG A 458 -3.03 21.81 10.34
CA ARG A 458 -1.99 21.69 11.37
C ARG A 458 -2.47 21.31 12.77
N VAL A 459 -3.66 20.73 12.87
CA VAL A 459 -4.24 20.24 14.14
C VAL A 459 -4.14 18.73 14.20
N ASP A 460 -3.85 18.19 15.39
CA ASP A 460 -3.73 16.75 15.60
C ASP A 460 -5.09 16.10 15.85
N SER A 461 -5.36 15.06 15.07
CA SER A 461 -6.47 14.14 15.28
C SER A 461 -5.94 12.71 15.22
N VAL A 462 -5.57 12.16 16.38
CA VAL A 462 -4.97 10.84 16.52
C VAL A 462 -5.81 10.00 17.46
N LEU A 463 -6.06 8.75 17.08
CA LEU A 463 -6.74 7.75 17.89
C LEU A 463 -5.75 6.66 18.22
N CYS A 464 -5.45 6.48 19.51
CA CYS A 464 -4.46 5.54 20.02
C CYS A 464 -5.11 4.54 21.00
N PRO A 465 -5.68 3.42 20.51
CA PRO A 465 -6.26 2.39 21.36
C PRO A 465 -5.17 1.62 22.12
N ILE A 466 -5.10 1.83 23.42
CA ILE A 466 -4.12 1.17 24.30
C ILE A 466 -4.70 -0.13 24.86
N THR A 467 -6.03 -0.20 25.02
CA THR A 467 -6.73 -1.35 25.59
C THR A 467 -7.84 -1.85 24.67
N ARG A 468 -8.50 -2.93 25.10
CA ARG A 468 -9.76 -3.44 24.52
C ARG A 468 -10.90 -2.41 24.61
N PHE A 469 -10.79 -1.41 25.48
CA PHE A 469 -11.89 -0.50 25.83
C PHE A 469 -11.58 0.98 25.51
N GLY A 470 -10.53 1.23 24.72
CA GLY A 470 -10.13 2.58 24.32
C GLY A 470 -8.67 2.88 24.63
N GLY A 471 -8.34 4.16 24.73
CA GLY A 471 -6.97 4.60 24.95
C GLY A 471 -6.87 6.12 25.03
N VAL A 472 -5.89 6.70 24.33
CA VAL A 472 -5.73 8.14 24.24
C VAL A 472 -6.17 8.61 22.85
N GLY A 473 -6.94 9.69 22.80
CA GLY A 473 -7.36 10.29 21.54
C GLY A 473 -7.21 11.80 21.59
N LEU A 474 -6.85 12.38 20.46
CA LEU A 474 -6.96 13.80 20.19
C LEU A 474 -7.96 14.00 19.06
N TRP A 475 -8.81 15.01 19.20
CA TRP A 475 -9.64 15.53 18.13
C TRP A 475 -9.41 17.04 18.05
N LYS A 476 -8.80 17.51 16.96
CA LYS A 476 -8.42 18.93 16.79
C LYS A 476 -7.66 19.45 18.02
N ASP A 477 -6.61 18.74 18.41
CA ASP A 477 -5.76 19.03 19.57
C ASP A 477 -6.43 19.01 20.96
N ARG A 478 -7.68 18.53 21.05
CA ARG A 478 -8.39 18.36 22.33
C ARG A 478 -8.41 16.89 22.72
N VAL A 479 -8.05 16.59 23.98
CA VAL A 479 -8.10 15.23 24.50
C VAL A 479 -9.54 14.74 24.50
N MET A 480 -9.74 13.57 23.91
CA MET A 480 -11.05 12.95 23.76
C MET A 480 -11.28 11.91 24.87
N PRO A 481 -12.53 11.72 25.34
CA PRO A 481 -12.83 10.67 26.30
C PRO A 481 -12.55 9.26 25.76
N LYS A 482 -12.10 8.35 26.63
CA LYS A 482 -11.72 6.97 26.26
C LYS A 482 -12.79 6.20 25.47
N PRO A 483 -14.10 6.27 25.79
CA PRO A 483 -15.13 5.55 25.05
C PRO A 483 -15.22 5.93 23.57
N PHE A 484 -14.90 7.19 23.22
CA PHE A 484 -14.85 7.59 21.82
C PHE A 484 -13.65 7.02 21.09
N VAL A 485 -12.50 6.84 21.76
CA VAL A 485 -11.34 6.17 21.15
C VAL A 485 -11.70 4.73 20.80
N TYR A 486 -12.43 4.06 21.69
CA TYR A 486 -12.99 2.74 21.42
C TYR A 486 -13.96 2.76 20.24
N LEU A 487 -14.99 3.60 20.29
CA LEU A 487 -16.02 3.65 19.25
C LEU A 487 -15.45 4.00 17.86
N LEU A 488 -14.49 4.92 17.79
CA LEU A 488 -13.96 5.43 16.51
C LEU A 488 -12.80 4.60 15.95
N LYS A 489 -12.11 3.80 16.76
CA LYS A 489 -11.00 2.94 16.29
C LYS A 489 -10.83 1.70 17.14
N GLY A 490 -10.86 1.79 18.47
CA GLY A 490 -10.52 0.68 19.36
C GLY A 490 -11.47 -0.52 19.33
N HIS A 491 -12.68 -0.43 18.78
CA HIS A 491 -13.59 -1.56 18.67
C HIS A 491 -13.04 -2.64 17.73
N ASP A 492 -12.72 -2.27 16.49
CA ASP A 492 -12.33 -3.20 15.42
C ASP A 492 -11.18 -2.67 14.55
N TYR A 493 -10.51 -1.59 14.97
CA TYR A 493 -9.52 -0.87 14.17
C TYR A 493 -10.05 -0.43 12.80
N ARG A 494 -11.35 -0.15 12.71
CA ARG A 494 -12.03 0.27 11.49
C ARG A 494 -11.98 -0.76 10.36
N VAL A 495 -11.75 -2.03 10.68
CA VAL A 495 -11.87 -3.13 9.70
C VAL A 495 -13.24 -3.13 9.04
N CYS A 496 -14.32 -2.76 9.75
CA CYS A 496 -15.65 -2.58 9.16
C CYS A 496 -15.71 -1.55 8.01
N LYS A 497 -14.71 -0.69 7.86
CA LYS A 497 -14.58 0.31 6.79
C LYS A 497 -13.56 -0.08 5.72
N LYS A 498 -13.02 -1.31 5.75
CA LYS A 498 -12.04 -1.77 4.75
C LYS A 498 -12.56 -1.65 3.32
N ASN A 499 -13.81 -1.99 3.08
CA ASN A 499 -14.44 -1.89 1.76
C ASN A 499 -14.70 -0.44 1.35
N LEU A 500 -14.99 0.46 2.31
CA LEU A 500 -15.13 1.89 2.02
C LEU A 500 -13.82 2.45 1.42
N VAL A 501 -12.67 1.97 1.88
CA VAL A 501 -11.37 2.33 1.30
C VAL A 501 -11.11 1.57 0.00
N ALA A 502 -11.17 0.25 0.04
CA ALA A 502 -10.71 -0.58 -1.06
C ALA A 502 -11.62 -0.51 -2.29
N VAL A 503 -12.94 -0.41 -2.10
CA VAL A 503 -13.95 -0.46 -3.18
C VAL A 503 -14.43 0.93 -3.58
N ASN A 504 -14.55 1.84 -2.62
CA ASN A 504 -15.05 3.21 -2.87
C ASN A 504 -13.93 4.25 -2.95
N GLY A 505 -12.68 3.93 -2.57
CA GLY A 505 -11.60 4.91 -2.53
C GLY A 505 -11.85 6.03 -1.51
N MET A 506 -12.68 5.78 -0.49
CA MET A 506 -13.10 6.78 0.48
C MET A 506 -12.32 6.67 1.79
N SER A 507 -12.36 7.73 2.59
CA SER A 507 -11.64 7.76 3.88
C SER A 507 -12.16 6.69 4.83
N PRO A 508 -11.28 5.96 5.55
CA PRO A 508 -11.71 5.03 6.60
C PRO A 508 -12.42 5.74 7.76
N TYR A 509 -12.37 7.08 7.82
CA TYR A 509 -13.08 7.93 8.79
C TYR A 509 -14.16 8.82 8.14
N GLY A 510 -14.44 8.62 6.84
CA GLY A 510 -15.52 9.30 6.13
C GLY A 510 -16.90 8.87 6.63
N ARG A 511 -17.91 9.69 6.35
CA ARG A 511 -19.32 9.29 6.46
C ARG A 511 -19.64 8.36 5.29
N THR A 512 -20.32 7.26 5.58
CA THR A 512 -20.91 6.35 4.58
C THR A 512 -22.20 6.91 4.05
#